data_AF-A0A970UFW1-F1
#
_entry.id   AF-A0A970UFW1-F1
#
_cell.length_a   1.000
_cell.length_b   1.000
_cell.length_c   1.000
_cell.angle_alpha   90.00
_cell.angle_beta   90.00
_cell.angle_gamma   90.00
#
_symmetry.space_group_name_H-M   'P 1'
#
loop_
_entity.id
_entity.type
_entity.pdbx_description
1 polymer ?
#
loop_
_entity_poly.entity_id
_entity_poly.type
_entity_poly.pdbx_seq_one_letter_code
_entity_poly.pdbx_strand_id
1 'polypeptide(L)'
;MTRSSMNRLFAVGGLGLAVALFLGANSFPDRAAAAARYIFFLAGILAVLSLILLVQKTASPDSHVRWVRSPRNFSIAIVLIAAYGILIPYLGFFPASGLFMIILSWGLGFRRPLFVLLATGLILGFVYLVFVHFLGVPVPMGFWGE
;
A
#
# COMPACT_ATOMS: atom_id res chain seq x y z
N MET A 1 15.00 10.51 17.77
CA MET A 1 14.53 9.11 17.81
C MET A 1 15.51 8.26 17.01
N THR A 2 16.06 7.21 17.63
CA THR A 2 17.05 6.33 16.99
C THR A 2 16.35 5.34 16.06
N ARG A 3 17.05 4.92 14.99
CA ARG A 3 16.50 4.07 13.92
C ARG A 3 16.04 2.69 14.44
N SER A 4 16.75 2.16 15.45
CA SER A 4 16.40 0.89 16.10
C SER A 4 15.11 0.97 16.91
N SER A 5 14.92 2.03 17.71
CA SER A 5 13.68 2.24 18.48
C SER A 5 12.48 2.47 17.57
N MET A 6 12.69 3.10 16.41
CA MET A 6 11.65 3.31 15.42
C MET A 6 11.25 2.00 14.72
N ASN A 7 12.20 1.16 14.31
CA ASN A 7 11.91 -0.16 13.75
C ASN A 7 11.12 -1.04 14.72
N ARG A 8 11.47 -1.02 16.01
CA ARG A 8 10.73 -1.75 17.05
C ARG A 8 9.31 -1.24 17.22
N LEU A 9 9.11 0.09 17.20
CA LEU A 9 7.77 0.68 17.26
C LEU A 9 6.91 0.28 16.07
N PHE A 10 7.46 0.34 14.85
CA PHE A 10 6.74 -0.09 13.64
C PHE A 10 6.48 -1.60 13.61
N ALA A 11 7.41 -2.42 14.12
CA ALA A 11 7.23 -3.87 14.21
C ALA A 11 6.13 -4.24 15.20
N VAL A 12 6.13 -3.64 16.40
CA VAL A 12 5.10 -3.88 17.43
C VAL A 12 3.75 -3.34 16.99
N GLY A 13 3.71 -2.12 16.44
CA GLY A 13 2.49 -1.53 15.88
C GLY A 13 1.94 -2.32 14.69
N GLY A 14 2.81 -2.77 13.78
CA GLY A 14 2.46 -3.60 12.63
C GLY A 14 1.92 -4.97 13.02
N LEU A 15 2.53 -5.64 14.02
CA LEU A 15 2.02 -6.89 14.59
C LEU A 15 0.67 -6.70 15.27
N GLY A 16 0.51 -5.64 16.07
CA GLY A 16 -0.77 -5.30 16.70
C GLY A 16 -1.87 -5.06 15.67
N LEU A 17 -1.56 -4.32 14.60
CA LEU A 17 -2.49 -4.09 13.49
C LEU A 17 -2.83 -5.39 12.75
N ALA A 18 -1.85 -6.27 12.50
CA ALA A 18 -2.09 -7.57 11.87
C ALA A 18 -3.04 -8.45 12.71
N VAL A 19 -2.85 -8.49 14.04
CA VAL A 19 -3.75 -9.21 14.95
C VAL A 19 -5.15 -8.59 14.93
N ALA A 20 -5.26 -7.27 14.99
CA ALA A 20 -6.55 -6.58 14.91
C ALA A 20 -7.29 -6.88 13.59
N LEU A 21 -6.57 -6.89 12.47
CA LEU A 21 -7.10 -7.25 11.16
C LEU A 21 -7.55 -8.72 11.12
N PHE A 22 -6.80 -9.63 11.72
CA PHE A 22 -7.14 -11.04 11.80
C PHE A 22 -8.41 -11.30 12.63
N LEU A 23 -8.53 -10.64 13.79
CA LEU A 23 -9.72 -10.72 14.65
C LEU A 23 -10.94 -10.09 13.98
N GLY A 24 -10.77 -8.94 13.33
CA GLY A 24 -11.83 -8.28 12.56
C GLY A 24 -12.26 -9.12 11.35
N ALA A 25 -11.33 -9.75 10.65
CA ALA A 25 -11.61 -10.63 9.52
C ALA A 25 -12.50 -11.83 9.90
N ASN A 26 -12.30 -12.37 11.11
CA ASN A 26 -13.07 -13.51 11.62
C ASN A 26 -14.50 -13.15 12.04
N SER A 27 -14.83 -11.86 12.09
CA SER A 27 -16.17 -11.35 12.45
C SER A 27 -17.06 -11.02 11.26
N PHE A 28 -16.57 -11.18 10.02
CA PHE A 28 -17.37 -10.91 8.82
C PHE A 28 -18.35 -12.04 8.51
N PRO A 29 -19.64 -11.74 8.21
CA PRO A 29 -20.61 -12.73 7.78
C PRO A 29 -20.25 -13.35 6.42
N ASP A 30 -20.67 -14.61 6.17
CA ASP A 30 -20.24 -15.47 5.04
C ASP A 30 -20.30 -14.84 3.64
N ARG A 31 -21.15 -13.82 3.42
CA ARG A 31 -21.22 -13.07 2.16
C ARG A 31 -19.95 -12.24 1.86
N ALA A 32 -19.11 -11.99 2.86
CA ALA A 32 -17.85 -11.27 2.75
C ALA A 32 -16.62 -12.18 2.82
N ALA A 33 -16.77 -13.50 2.64
CA ALA A 33 -15.67 -14.47 2.73
C ALA A 33 -14.50 -14.17 1.77
N ALA A 34 -14.75 -13.52 0.63
CA ALA A 34 -13.69 -13.06 -0.28
C ALA A 34 -12.90 -11.85 0.30
N ALA A 35 -13.60 -10.90 0.92
CA ALA A 35 -12.98 -9.78 1.62
C ALA A 35 -12.21 -10.24 2.86
N ALA A 36 -12.74 -11.21 3.62
CA ALA A 36 -12.06 -11.81 4.75
C ALA A 36 -10.76 -12.51 4.33
N ARG A 37 -10.76 -13.28 3.24
CA ARG A 37 -9.55 -13.90 2.66
C ARG A 37 -8.46 -12.88 2.32
N TYR A 38 -8.85 -11.75 1.71
CA TYR A 38 -7.92 -10.67 1.45
C TYR A 38 -7.32 -10.09 2.74
N ILE A 39 -8.15 -9.81 3.74
CA ILE A 39 -7.70 -9.25 5.02
C ILE A 39 -6.75 -10.23 5.72
N PHE A 40 -7.01 -11.55 5.67
CA PHE A 40 -6.12 -12.57 6.20
C PHE A 40 -4.77 -12.61 5.47
N PHE A 41 -4.78 -12.53 4.13
CA PHE A 41 -3.55 -12.47 3.34
C PHE A 41 -2.70 -11.24 3.69
N LEU A 42 -3.35 -10.07 3.79
CA LEU A 42 -2.70 -8.82 4.17
C LEU A 42 -2.14 -8.87 5.59
N ALA A 43 -2.92 -9.37 6.55
CA ALA A 43 -2.50 -9.56 7.93
C ALA A 43 -1.31 -10.53 8.02
N GLY A 44 -1.32 -11.62 7.25
CA GLY A 44 -0.23 -12.58 7.18
C GLY A 44 1.07 -11.95 6.66
N ILE A 45 1.03 -11.25 5.53
CA ILE A 45 2.21 -10.54 5.00
C ILE A 45 2.70 -9.49 6.00
N LEU A 46 1.80 -8.71 6.58
CA LEU A 46 2.16 -7.68 7.56
C LEU A 46 2.84 -8.28 8.80
N ALA A 47 2.35 -9.41 9.28
CA ALA A 47 2.94 -10.15 10.39
C ALA A 47 4.35 -10.65 10.04
N VAL A 48 4.52 -11.26 8.87
CA VAL A 48 5.83 -11.73 8.38
C VAL A 48 6.83 -10.59 8.26
N LEU A 49 6.43 -9.48 7.61
CA LEU A 49 7.30 -8.30 7.45
C LEU A 49 7.68 -7.69 8.81
N SER A 50 6.73 -7.61 9.74
CA SER A 50 6.97 -7.09 11.08
C SER A 50 7.92 -8.00 11.88
N LEU A 51 7.81 -9.32 11.71
CA LEU A 51 8.69 -10.29 12.36
C LEU A 51 10.11 -10.25 11.78
N ILE A 52 10.24 -10.10 10.45
CA ILE A 52 11.54 -9.83 9.81
C ILE A 52 12.16 -8.56 10.38
N LEU A 53 11.39 -7.48 10.50
CA LEU A 53 11.84 -6.20 11.06
C LEU A 53 12.32 -6.31 12.52
N LEU A 54 11.70 -7.19 13.29
CA LEU A 54 12.02 -7.45 14.70
C LEU A 54 13.33 -8.24 14.84
N VAL A 55 13.57 -9.21 13.95
CA VAL A 55 14.79 -10.03 13.92
C VAL A 55 15.96 -9.30 13.26
N GLN A 56 15.69 -8.35 12.37
CA GLN A 56 16.72 -7.62 11.64
C GLN A 56 17.58 -6.80 12.61
N LYS A 57 18.81 -7.28 12.89
CA LYS A 57 19.82 -6.53 13.63
C LYS A 57 20.26 -5.32 12.81
N THR A 58 19.60 -4.19 13.05
CA THR A 58 20.01 -2.89 12.50
C THR A 58 21.22 -2.38 13.26
N ALA A 59 22.41 -2.90 12.91
CA ALA A 59 23.67 -2.25 13.25
C ALA A 59 23.77 -0.99 12.38
N SER A 60 23.36 0.15 12.93
CA SER A 60 23.63 1.44 12.28
C SER A 60 23.95 2.46 13.36
N PRO A 61 25.09 3.18 13.24
CA PRO A 61 25.43 4.30 14.10
C PRO A 61 24.31 5.34 14.07
N ASP A 62 24.13 6.05 15.17
CA ASP A 62 23.09 7.06 15.37
C ASP A 62 22.99 8.09 14.24
N SER A 63 22.25 7.75 13.18
CA SER A 63 21.74 8.72 12.23
C SER A 63 20.38 9.16 12.74
N HIS A 64 20.26 10.42 13.17
CA HIS A 64 18.97 11.02 13.49
C HIS A 64 17.97 10.75 12.36
N VAL A 65 16.82 10.17 12.69
CA VAL A 65 15.77 9.90 11.70
C VAL A 65 15.20 11.24 11.22
N ARG A 66 15.47 11.58 9.96
CA ARG A 66 14.89 12.75 9.29
C ARG A 66 13.54 12.34 8.69
N TRP A 67 12.45 12.65 9.39
CA TRP A 67 11.07 12.30 9.02
C TRP A 67 10.67 12.83 7.65
N VAL A 68 11.04 14.07 7.34
CA VAL A 68 10.76 14.70 6.06
C VAL A 68 12.08 15.12 5.43
N ARG A 69 12.52 14.36 4.43
CA ARG A 69 13.75 14.68 3.70
C ARG A 69 13.54 15.86 2.74
N SER A 70 12.38 15.93 2.11
CA SER A 70 11.95 17.02 1.22
C SER A 70 10.48 17.36 1.50
N PRO A 71 10.17 18.52 2.12
CA PRO A 71 8.79 18.89 2.45
C PRO A 71 7.94 19.12 1.21
N ARG A 72 8.54 19.59 0.10
CA ARG A 72 7.86 19.77 -1.18
C ARG A 72 7.38 18.45 -1.78
N ASN A 73 8.24 17.42 -1.78
CA ASN A 73 7.87 16.13 -2.33
C ASN A 73 6.83 15.43 -1.44
N PHE A 74 6.92 15.65 -0.14
CA PHE A 74 5.95 15.13 0.83
C PHE A 74 4.56 15.75 0.65
N SER A 75 4.47 17.08 0.49
CA SER A 75 3.18 17.74 0.25
C SER A 75 2.56 17.32 -1.09
N ILE A 76 3.38 17.19 -2.15
CA ILE A 76 2.94 16.66 -3.45
C ILE A 76 2.32 15.27 -3.26
N ALA A 77 3.01 14.36 -2.57
CA ALA A 77 2.50 13.01 -2.34
C ALA A 77 1.16 13.01 -1.58
N ILE A 78 1.02 13.82 -0.53
CA ILE A 78 -0.24 13.94 0.23
C ILE A 78 -1.38 14.39 -0.67
N VAL A 79 -1.17 15.47 -1.44
CA VAL A 79 -2.20 16.03 -2.33
C VAL A 79 -2.61 15.00 -3.38
N LEU A 80 -1.66 14.28 -3.97
CA LEU A 80 -1.95 13.24 -4.95
C LEU A 80 -2.72 12.06 -4.35
N ILE A 81 -2.41 11.65 -3.10
CA ILE A 81 -3.15 10.57 -2.43
C ILE A 81 -4.60 10.99 -2.18
N ALA A 82 -4.83 12.21 -1.71
CA ALA A 82 -6.18 12.74 -1.51
C ALA A 82 -6.95 12.81 -2.84
N ALA A 83 -6.31 13.32 -3.90
CA ALA A 83 -6.89 13.37 -5.24
C ALA A 83 -7.22 11.97 -5.76
N TYR A 84 -6.31 11.00 -5.60
CA TYR A 84 -6.53 9.62 -6.00
C TYR A 84 -7.77 9.01 -5.31
N GLY A 85 -7.92 9.21 -4.00
CA GLY A 85 -9.09 8.76 -3.26
C GLY A 85 -10.40 9.31 -3.80
N ILE A 86 -10.42 10.59 -4.19
CA ILE A 86 -11.59 11.25 -4.79
C ILE A 86 -11.84 10.74 -6.22
N LEU A 87 -10.81 10.40 -6.98
CA LEU A 87 -10.93 9.96 -8.37
C LEU A 87 -11.40 8.51 -8.53
N ILE A 88 -11.16 7.63 -7.55
CA ILE A 88 -11.51 6.20 -7.64
C ILE A 88 -12.99 5.95 -7.97
N PRO A 89 -13.98 6.57 -7.29
CA PRO A 89 -15.40 6.34 -7.58
C PRO A 89 -15.79 6.72 -9.01
N TYR A 90 -15.08 7.67 -9.61
CA TYR A 90 -15.38 8.19 -10.95
C TYR A 90 -14.64 7.41 -12.04
N LEU A 91 -13.31 7.34 -11.97
CA LEU A 91 -12.48 6.73 -13.01
C LEU A 91 -12.42 5.20 -12.92
N GLY A 92 -12.63 4.65 -11.72
CA GLY A 92 -12.35 3.26 -11.43
C GLY A 92 -10.90 3.04 -10.97
N PHE A 93 -10.66 1.92 -10.30
CA PHE A 93 -9.42 1.63 -9.59
C PHE A 93 -8.19 1.59 -10.51
N PHE A 94 -8.24 0.85 -11.62
CA PHE A 94 -7.10 0.67 -12.52
C PHE A 94 -6.64 1.98 -13.19
N PRO A 95 -7.51 2.73 -13.90
CA PRO A 95 -7.10 3.98 -14.54
C PRO A 95 -6.72 5.07 -13.52
N ALA A 96 -7.43 5.18 -12.39
CA ALA A 96 -7.05 6.13 -11.34
C ALA A 96 -5.66 5.81 -10.76
N SER A 97 -5.34 4.52 -10.56
CA SER A 97 -4.05 4.08 -10.04
C SER A 97 -2.93 4.29 -11.04
N GLY A 98 -3.18 4.04 -12.33
CA GLY A 98 -2.23 4.32 -13.40
C GLY A 98 -1.89 5.81 -13.49
N LEU A 99 -2.90 6.67 -13.49
CA LEU A 99 -2.71 8.13 -13.45
C LEU A 99 -1.95 8.56 -12.20
N PHE A 100 -2.35 8.06 -11.03
CA PHE A 100 -1.67 8.37 -9.78
C PHE A 100 -0.19 8.01 -9.82
N MET A 101 0.16 6.79 -10.26
CA MET A 101 1.56 6.35 -10.34
C MET A 101 2.39 7.20 -11.30
N ILE A 102 1.83 7.58 -12.44
CA ILE A 102 2.52 8.42 -13.43
C ILE A 102 2.72 9.83 -12.89
N ILE A 103 1.67 10.48 -12.40
CA ILE A 103 1.71 11.87 -11.90
C ILE A 103 2.61 11.94 -10.65
N LEU A 104 2.55 10.94 -9.77
CA LEU A 104 3.40 10.88 -8.58
C LEU A 104 4.87 10.70 -8.97
N SER A 105 5.18 9.76 -9.87
CA SER A 105 6.55 9.55 -10.34
C SER A 105 7.13 10.83 -10.93
N TRP A 106 6.34 11.54 -11.75
CA TRP A 106 6.75 12.81 -12.33
C TRP A 106 6.90 13.91 -11.28
N GLY A 107 5.95 14.02 -10.35
CA GLY A 107 5.96 15.00 -9.25
C GLY A 107 7.14 14.82 -8.29
N LEU A 108 7.63 13.58 -8.14
CA LEU A 108 8.83 13.25 -7.38
C LEU A 108 10.13 13.42 -8.18
N GLY A 109 10.05 13.72 -9.48
CA GLY A 109 11.20 13.98 -10.35
C GLY A 109 11.76 12.75 -11.07
N PHE A 110 11.08 11.60 -11.05
CA PHE A 110 11.46 10.44 -11.84
C PHE A 110 11.10 10.65 -13.31
N ARG A 111 12.10 10.99 -14.13
CA ARG A 111 11.94 11.33 -15.56
C ARG A 111 12.18 10.14 -16.51
N ARG A 112 11.95 8.90 -16.06
CA ARG A 112 12.11 7.70 -16.89
C ARG A 112 10.75 7.08 -17.22
N PRO A 113 9.99 7.65 -18.19
CA PRO A 113 8.60 7.27 -18.43
C PRO A 113 8.43 5.79 -18.79
N LEU A 114 9.36 5.20 -19.55
CA LEU A 114 9.32 3.77 -19.88
C LEU A 114 9.37 2.86 -18.64
N PHE A 115 10.24 3.17 -17.68
CA PHE A 115 10.34 2.41 -16.44
C PHE A 115 9.09 2.62 -15.57
N VAL A 116 8.55 3.83 -15.54
CA VAL A 116 7.31 4.13 -14.81
C VAL A 116 6.14 3.34 -15.40
N LEU A 117 6.01 3.30 -16.73
CA LEU A 117 4.96 2.54 -17.39
C LEU A 117 5.10 1.04 -17.17
N LEU A 118 6.31 0.48 -17.29
CA LEU A 118 6.56 -0.93 -17.02
C LEU A 118 6.26 -1.30 -15.57
N ALA A 119 6.73 -0.50 -14.61
CA ALA A 119 6.47 -0.72 -13.19
C ALA A 119 4.98 -0.60 -12.87
N THR A 120 4.30 0.42 -13.42
CA THR A 120 2.86 0.61 -13.26
C THR A 120 2.09 -0.58 -13.82
N GLY A 121 2.41 -1.01 -15.04
CA GLY A 121 1.78 -2.17 -15.67
C GLY A 121 2.02 -3.47 -14.89
N LEU A 122 3.24 -3.69 -14.40
CA LEU A 122 3.58 -4.86 -13.59
C LEU A 122 2.80 -4.88 -12.27
N ILE A 123 2.75 -3.75 -11.56
CA ILE A 123 2.04 -3.64 -10.28
C ILE A 123 0.54 -3.78 -10.49
N LEU A 124 -0.05 -3.07 -11.45
CA LEU A 124 -1.48 -3.18 -11.74
C LEU A 124 -1.86 -4.57 -12.24
N GLY A 125 -1.01 -5.20 -13.06
CA GLY A 125 -1.20 -6.58 -13.52
C GLY A 125 -1.14 -7.58 -12.37
N PHE A 126 -0.18 -7.43 -11.45
CA PHE A 126 -0.11 -8.24 -10.25
C PHE A 126 -1.35 -8.07 -9.36
N VAL A 127 -1.78 -6.82 -9.14
CA VAL A 127 -3.00 -6.52 -8.38
C VAL A 127 -4.23 -7.13 -9.07
N TYR A 128 -4.36 -7.01 -10.39
CA TYR A 128 -5.44 -7.66 -11.14
C TYR A 128 -5.43 -9.18 -10.94
N LEU A 129 -4.27 -9.83 -11.09
CA LEU A 129 -4.13 -11.27 -10.90
C LEU A 129 -4.53 -11.70 -9.49
N VAL A 130 -4.03 -11.03 -8.46
CA VAL A 130 -4.31 -11.43 -7.07
C VAL A 130 -5.76 -11.12 -6.69
N PHE A 131 -6.25 -9.91 -6.99
CA PHE A 131 -7.53 -9.45 -6.47
C PHE A 131 -8.72 -9.81 -7.34
N VAL A 132 -8.60 -9.63 -8.65
CA VAL A 132 -9.70 -9.91 -9.58
C VAL A 132 -9.71 -11.38 -9.92
N HIS A 133 -8.58 -11.92 -10.37
CA HIS A 133 -8.53 -13.29 -10.88
C HIS A 133 -8.51 -14.33 -9.75
N PHE A 134 -7.69 -14.17 -8.71
CA PHE A 134 -7.57 -15.14 -7.62
C PHE A 134 -8.65 -14.96 -6.53
N LEU A 135 -8.87 -13.72 -6.09
CA LEU A 135 -9.77 -13.44 -4.96
C LEU A 135 -11.21 -13.14 -5.38
N GLY A 136 -11.48 -12.90 -6.67
CA GLY A 136 -12.82 -12.58 -7.17
C GLY A 136 -13.41 -11.29 -6.58
N VAL A 137 -12.57 -10.37 -6.11
CA VAL A 137 -13.01 -9.14 -5.45
C VAL A 137 -13.45 -8.12 -6.51
N PRO A 138 -14.70 -7.63 -6.47
CA PRO A 138 -15.14 -6.59 -7.37
C PRO A 138 -14.39 -5.29 -7.06
N VAL A 139 -13.61 -4.81 -8.03
CA VAL A 139 -12.91 -3.52 -7.95
C VAL A 139 -13.80 -2.43 -8.56
N PRO A 140 -13.81 -1.20 -8.02
CA PRO A 140 -14.58 -0.11 -8.61
C PRO A 140 -14.19 0.08 -10.08
N MET A 141 -15.13 -0.11 -11.00
CA MET A 141 -14.93 0.15 -12.42
C MET A 141 -15.21 1.62 -12.78
N GLY A 142 -15.77 2.40 -11.86
CA GLY A 142 -16.12 3.79 -12.08
C GLY A 142 -17.21 3.91 -13.16
N PHE A 143 -17.09 4.92 -14.02
CA PHE A 143 -17.98 5.14 -15.17
C PHE A 143 -17.99 4.01 -16.22
N TRP A 144 -17.09 3.03 -16.15
CA TRP A 144 -17.01 1.91 -17.10
C TRP A 144 -17.88 0.71 -16.70
N GLY A 145 -18.56 0.80 -15.55
CA GLY A 145 -19.34 -0.30 -14.96
C GLY A 145 -20.84 -0.23 -15.20
N GLU A 146 -21.32 0.47 -16.24
CA GLU A 146 -22.69 0.32 -16.74
C GLU A 146 -22.83 -0.88 -17.68
#